data_AF-A0A0X8V7V0-F1
#
_entry.id   AF-A0A0X8V7V0-F1
#
_cell.length_a   1.000
_cell.length_b   1.000
_cell.length_c   1.000
_cell.angle_alpha   90.00
_cell.angle_beta   90.00
_cell.angle_gamma   90.00
#
_symmetry.space_group_name_H-M   'P 1'
#
loop_
_entity.id
_entity.type
_entity.pdbx_description
1 polymer ?
#
loop_
_entity_poly.entity_id
_entity_poly.type
_entity_poly.pdbx_seq_one_letter_code
_entity_poly.pdbx_strand_id
1 'polypeptide(L)'
;MSKEWDIPEVQALGEERLKLIREAAEKSRGKTGMERLDVLLEFGERLAEGGKLPEDQQKALLAAVSATLPKEEQERMIQVMSMLGY
;
A
#
# COMPACT_ATOMS: atom_id res chain seq x y z
N MET A 1 -6.14 14.06 10.62
CA MET A 1 -5.41 12.91 10.04
C MET A 1 -4.28 12.59 10.98
N SER A 2 -4.07 11.31 11.23
CA SER A 2 -3.12 10.76 12.18
C SER A 2 -1.68 11.09 11.71
N LYS A 3 -0.79 11.59 12.61
CA LYS A 3 0.58 12.04 12.32
C LYS A 3 1.48 10.95 11.72
N GLU A 4 1.03 9.70 11.80
CA GLU A 4 1.68 8.49 11.32
C GLU A 4 1.87 8.48 9.80
N TRP A 5 1.02 9.20 9.06
CA TRP A 5 1.07 9.30 7.61
C TRP A 5 1.87 10.51 7.12
N ASP A 6 2.34 11.40 8.01
CA ASP A 6 3.05 12.63 7.65
C ASP A 6 4.56 12.39 7.38
N ILE A 7 5.00 11.12 7.33
CA ILE A 7 6.36 10.74 6.96
C ILE A 7 6.56 10.99 5.45
N PRO A 8 7.56 11.79 5.02
CA PRO A 8 7.77 12.14 3.61
C PRO A 8 7.85 10.92 2.69
N GLU A 9 8.50 9.85 3.12
CA GLU A 9 8.67 8.62 2.37
C GLU A 9 7.34 7.87 2.20
N VAL A 10 6.48 7.87 3.22
CA VAL A 10 5.14 7.27 3.17
C VAL A 10 4.25 8.06 2.21
N GLN A 11 4.32 9.39 2.25
CA GLN A 11 3.61 10.27 1.33
C GLN A 11 4.06 10.06 -0.12
N ALA A 12 5.37 10.05 -0.37
CA ALA A 12 5.92 9.83 -1.71
C ALA A 12 5.48 8.48 -2.30
N LEU A 13 5.48 7.42 -1.50
CA LEU A 13 5.00 6.10 -1.90
C LEU A 13 3.49 6.08 -2.18
N GLY A 14 2.71 6.80 -1.38
CA GLY A 14 1.28 7.00 -1.62
C GLY A 14 1.01 7.74 -2.94
N GLU A 15 1.74 8.83 -3.20
CA GLU A 15 1.63 9.60 -4.44
C GLU A 15 2.01 8.79 -5.68
N GLU A 16 3.07 7.98 -5.61
CA GLU A 16 3.48 7.07 -6.68
C GLU A 16 2.37 6.07 -7.01
N ARG A 17 1.79 5.42 -5.98
CA ARG A 17 0.68 4.47 -6.15
C ARG A 17 -0.56 5.14 -6.74
N LEU A 18 -0.91 6.33 -6.26
CA LEU A 18 -2.04 7.10 -6.80
C LEU A 18 -1.80 7.49 -8.27
N LYS A 19 -0.57 7.83 -8.64
CA LYS A 19 -0.20 8.12 -10.03
C LYS A 19 -0.42 6.89 -10.92
N LEU A 20 0.05 5.71 -10.50
CA LEU A 20 -0.16 4.46 -11.24
C LEU A 20 -1.65 4.14 -11.44
N ILE A 21 -2.46 4.31 -10.40
CA ILE A 21 -3.92 4.07 -10.48
C ILE A 21 -4.58 5.05 -11.46
N ARG A 22 -4.19 6.32 -11.43
CA ARG A 22 -4.70 7.33 -12.36
C ARG A 22 -4.30 7.02 -13.80
N GLU A 23 -3.05 6.62 -14.04
CA GLU A 23 -2.58 6.19 -15.36
C GLU A 23 -3.35 4.96 -15.87
N ALA A 24 -3.60 3.97 -15.01
CA ALA A 24 -4.40 2.80 -15.35
C ALA A 24 -5.83 3.20 -15.74
N ALA A 25 -6.44 4.11 -14.97
CA ALA A 25 -7.78 4.60 -15.24
C ALA A 25 -7.87 5.34 -16.58
N GLU A 26 -6.92 6.22 -16.88
CA GLU A 26 -6.84 6.91 -18.17
C GLU A 26 -6.64 5.92 -19.32
N LYS A 27 -5.69 4.99 -19.21
CA LYS A 27 -5.43 3.97 -20.23
C LYS A 27 -6.60 2.99 -20.42
N SER A 28 -7.49 2.87 -19.44
CA SER A 28 -8.68 2.02 -19.50
C SER A 28 -9.87 2.71 -20.17
N ARG A 29 -9.86 4.04 -20.34
CA ARG A 29 -10.95 4.77 -21.00
C ARG A 29 -11.09 4.30 -22.45
N GLY A 30 -12.34 4.03 -22.84
CA GLY A 30 -12.66 3.55 -24.19
C GLY A 30 -12.35 2.08 -24.46
N LYS A 31 -11.60 1.39 -23.59
CA LYS A 31 -11.32 -0.05 -23.73
C LYS A 31 -12.45 -0.92 -23.20
N THR A 32 -12.62 -2.10 -23.78
CA THR A 32 -13.67 -3.05 -23.40
C THR A 32 -13.13 -4.45 -23.16
N GLY A 33 -13.84 -5.25 -22.36
CA GLY A 33 -13.54 -6.66 -22.13
C GLY A 33 -12.06 -6.95 -21.84
N MET A 34 -11.44 -7.71 -22.73
CA MET A 34 -10.05 -8.16 -22.61
C MET A 34 -9.05 -7.01 -22.63
N GLU A 35 -9.25 -5.99 -23.46
CA GLU A 35 -8.32 -4.86 -23.56
C GLU A 35 -8.23 -4.06 -22.24
N ARG A 36 -9.35 -3.98 -21.50
CA ARG A 36 -9.37 -3.37 -20.19
C ARG A 36 -8.70 -4.28 -19.15
N LEU A 37 -8.92 -5.59 -19.24
CA LEU A 37 -8.26 -6.57 -18.37
C LEU A 37 -6.73 -6.51 -18.53
N ASP A 38 -6.22 -6.42 -19.76
CA ASP A 38 -4.78 -6.31 -20.01
C ASP A 38 -4.16 -5.08 -19.32
N VAL A 39 -4.85 -3.94 -19.35
CA VAL A 39 -4.41 -2.73 -18.61
C VAL A 39 -4.42 -2.95 -17.11
N LEU A 40 -5.46 -3.60 -16.58
CA LEU A 40 -5.54 -3.86 -15.14
C LEU A 40 -4.44 -4.83 -14.68
N LEU A 41 -4.09 -5.82 -15.50
CA LEU A 41 -2.98 -6.74 -15.23
C LEU A 41 -1.63 -6.01 -15.26
N GLU A 42 -1.33 -5.25 -16.33
CA GLU A 42 -0.08 -4.46 -16.44
C GLU A 42 0.12 -3.55 -15.21
N PHE A 43 -0.92 -2.82 -14.81
CA PHE A 43 -0.81 -1.88 -13.70
C PHE A 43 -0.91 -2.57 -12.33
N GLY A 44 -1.58 -3.71 -12.25
CA GLY A 44 -1.61 -4.56 -11.06
C GLY A 44 -0.21 -5.11 -10.74
N GLU A 45 0.51 -5.59 -11.75
CA GLU A 45 1.90 -6.03 -11.61
C GLU A 45 2.81 -4.89 -11.18
N ARG A 46 2.74 -3.72 -11.83
CA ARG A 46 3.52 -2.53 -11.45
C ARG A 46 3.22 -2.04 -10.02
N LEU A 47 1.97 -2.14 -9.57
CA LEU A 47 1.59 -1.82 -8.19
C LEU A 47 2.14 -2.84 -7.19
N ALA A 48 2.17 -4.13 -7.55
CA ALA A 48 2.73 -5.19 -6.71
C ALA A 48 4.26 -5.11 -6.61
N GLU A 49 4.93 -4.70 -7.69
CA GLU A 49 6.37 -4.47 -7.75
C GLU A 49 6.82 -3.15 -7.10
N GLY A 50 5.89 -2.23 -6.88
CA GLY A 50 6.17 -0.86 -6.46
C GLY A 50 7.06 -0.71 -5.23
N GLY A 51 7.51 0.52 -4.98
CA GLY A 51 8.48 0.84 -3.94
C GLY A 51 8.18 0.22 -2.56
N LYS A 52 9.23 -0.16 -1.85
CA LYS A 52 9.17 -0.58 -0.45
C LYS A 52 9.77 0.52 0.42
N LEU A 53 9.13 0.80 1.55
CA LEU A 53 9.77 1.59 2.59
C LEU A 53 10.99 0.82 3.14
N PRO A 54 12.02 1.49 3.66
CA PRO A 54 13.02 0.88 4.51
C PRO A 54 12.39 0.08 5.67
N GLU A 55 13.05 -0.99 6.11
CA GLU A 55 12.49 -1.93 7.12
C GLU A 55 12.14 -1.25 8.46
N ASP A 56 12.97 -0.30 8.90
CA ASP A 56 12.74 0.52 10.08
C ASP A 56 11.50 1.41 9.94
N GLN A 57 11.30 2.00 8.76
CA GLN A 57 10.10 2.79 8.46
C GLN A 57 8.86 1.91 8.31
N GLN A 58 8.98 0.69 7.78
CA GLN A 58 7.88 -0.28 7.76
C GLN A 58 7.45 -0.65 9.19
N LYS A 59 8.41 -0.95 10.08
CA LYS A 59 8.14 -1.24 11.49
C LYS A 59 7.50 -0.05 12.21
N ALA A 60 8.01 1.16 11.97
CA ALA A 60 7.45 2.39 12.54
C ALA A 60 6.00 2.59 12.09
N LEU A 61 5.71 2.48 10.79
CA LEU A 61 4.36 2.63 10.26
C LEU A 61 3.42 1.56 10.82
N LEU A 62 3.87 0.31 10.90
CA LEU A 62 3.07 -0.80 11.41
C LEU A 62 2.78 -0.67 12.91
N ALA A 63 3.75 -0.25 13.72
CA ALA A 63 3.54 0.06 15.13
C ALA A 63 2.53 1.19 15.30
N ALA A 64 2.62 2.22 14.46
CA ALA A 64 1.74 3.37 14.52
C ALA A 64 0.31 3.04 14.09
N VAL A 65 0.13 2.23 13.03
CA VAL A 65 -1.18 1.68 12.64
C VAL A 65 -1.75 0.79 13.75
N SER A 66 -0.94 -0.09 14.32
CA SER A 66 -1.36 -0.97 15.42
C SER A 66 -1.86 -0.16 16.63
N ALA A 67 -1.18 0.94 16.98
CA ALA A 67 -1.61 1.82 18.07
C ALA A 67 -3.01 2.43 17.88
N THR A 68 -3.50 2.52 16.63
CA THR A 68 -4.86 3.01 16.33
C THR A 68 -5.95 1.94 16.39
N LEU A 69 -5.58 0.65 16.46
CA LEU A 69 -6.53 -0.47 16.48
C LEU A 69 -7.09 -0.72 17.89
N PRO A 70 -8.31 -1.29 18.01
CA PRO A 70 -8.81 -1.84 19.26
C PRO A 70 -7.85 -2.88 19.86
N LYS A 71 -7.80 -3.02 21.19
CA LYS A 71 -6.86 -3.94 21.88
C LYS A 71 -6.91 -5.38 21.35
N GLU A 72 -8.11 -5.89 21.07
CA GLU A 72 -8.29 -7.25 20.53
C GLU A 72 -7.73 -7.44 19.11
N GLU A 73 -7.60 -6.35 18.35
CA GLU A 73 -7.00 -6.33 17.02
C GLU A 73 -5.49 -6.08 17.10
N GLN A 74 -5.02 -5.30 18.09
CA GLN A 74 -3.61 -5.13 18.39
C GLN A 74 -2.93 -6.45 18.73
N GLU A 75 -3.53 -7.26 19.61
CA GLU A 75 -2.98 -8.56 20.01
C GLU A 75 -2.88 -9.52 18.83
N ARG A 76 -3.91 -9.55 17.96
CA ARG A 76 -3.89 -10.32 16.71
C ARG A 76 -2.82 -9.84 15.75
N MET A 77 -2.65 -8.52 15.61
CA MET A 77 -1.61 -7.93 14.76
C MET A 77 -0.21 -8.31 15.23
N ILE A 78 0.07 -8.21 16.54
CA ILE A 78 1.35 -8.61 17.14
C ILE A 78 1.63 -10.10 16.89
N GLN A 79 0.61 -10.94 16.97
CA GLN A 79 0.73 -12.37 16.72
C GLN A 79 1.09 -12.67 15.26
N VAL A 80 0.45 -11.97 14.31
CA VAL A 80 0.77 -12.07 12.88
C VAL A 80 2.18 -11.55 12.59
N MET A 81 2.59 -10.43 13.19
CA MET A 81 3.94 -9.88 13.04
C MET A 81 5.02 -10.87 13.49
N SER A 82 4.80 -11.50 14.65
CA SER A 82 5.70 -12.53 15.19
C SER A 82 5.86 -13.72 14.24
N MET A 83 4.79 -14.12 13.54
CA MET A 83 4.84 -15.20 12.54
C MET A 83 5.58 -14.81 11.26
N LEU A 84 5.52 -13.53 10.88
CA LEU A 84 6.16 -12.98 9.69
C LEU A 84 7.64 -12.59 9.92
N GLY A 85 8.15 -12.77 11.15
CA GLY A 85 9.54 -12.49 11.50
C GLY A 85 9.85 -11.01 11.76
N TYR A 86 8.84 -10.21 12.13
CA TYR A 86 8.99 -8.81 12.53
C TYR A 86 9.13 -8.63 14.03
#